data_AF-A0A381R2K1-F1
#
_entry.id   AF-A0A381R2K1-F1
#
_cell.length_a   1.000
_cell.length_b   1.000
_cell.length_c   1.000
_cell.angle_alpha   90.00
_cell.angle_beta   90.00
_cell.angle_gamma   90.00
#
_symmetry.space_group_name_H-M   'P 1'
#
loop_
_entity.id
_entity.type
_entity.pdbx_description
1 polymer ?
#
loop_
_entity_poly.entity_id
_entity_poly.type
_entity_poly.pdbx_seq_one_letter_code
_entity_poly.pdbx_strand_id
1 'polypeptide(L)'
;MLHGLLHDDSLFAAMATQTTRGAYRSVRGGLSLVAVLVLLWPAVGFAQERCRFLCVPDVKIEPTLTIEHLFGAARTETLDGDTVVASETQERETVFELVLAVGIPTEIPRVGFTVETIFVPFGETGIHPFTGSTAADAGRASFRDNGIEIELELNLMVLEAEQTGGWVESHFDIVSKLSPGETPGAGSVHTHKLNFELDTAFLPFSRLPDDNWLHHFELEGSLDYVATGLPKAGDVVGGERYLDNASAWSFSLVGVIPLAPLSP
;
A
#
# COMPACT_ATOMS: atom_id res chain seq x y z
N MET A 1 -6.05 40.91 17.31
CA MET A 1 -6.55 42.03 18.14
C MET A 1 -8.02 41.75 18.43
N LEU A 2 -8.32 41.51 19.72
CA LEU A 2 -9.62 41.56 20.44
C LEU A 2 -10.90 40.95 19.81
N HIS A 3 -11.40 39.85 20.40
CA HIS A 3 -12.58 39.73 21.32
C HIS A 3 -13.93 39.72 20.57
N GLY A 4 -14.89 38.81 20.77
CA GLY A 4 -15.17 37.81 21.81
C GLY A 4 -16.71 37.73 21.98
N LEU A 5 -17.26 36.54 22.27
CA LEU A 5 -18.58 36.21 22.89
C LEU A 5 -18.84 34.71 22.65
N LEU A 6 -18.55 33.76 23.55
CA LEU A 6 -19.24 33.38 24.80
C LEU A 6 -20.75 33.12 24.66
N HIS A 7 -21.15 31.84 24.69
CA HIS A 7 -22.00 31.36 25.79
C HIS A 7 -21.84 29.84 26.01
N ASP A 8 -21.65 29.53 27.27
CA ASP A 8 -21.48 28.25 27.95
C ASP A 8 -22.86 27.73 28.40
N ASP A 9 -23.03 26.40 28.47
CA ASP A 9 -23.81 25.71 29.51
C ASP A 9 -23.68 24.19 29.37
N SER A 10 -22.68 23.69 30.09
CA SER A 10 -22.57 22.34 30.62
C SER A 10 -23.78 21.89 31.46
N LEU A 11 -24.11 20.59 31.47
CA LEU A 11 -24.19 19.70 32.67
C LEU A 11 -25.17 18.53 32.49
N PHE A 12 -24.64 17.30 32.54
CA PHE A 12 -24.97 16.21 33.49
C PHE A 12 -24.49 14.87 32.92
N ALA A 13 -23.95 13.90 33.66
CA ALA A 13 -22.97 13.85 34.74
C ALA A 13 -22.60 12.36 34.92
N ALA A 14 -21.33 12.13 35.23
CA ALA A 14 -20.81 11.19 36.24
C ALA A 14 -20.91 9.65 36.06
N MET A 15 -19.69 9.07 36.16
CA MET A 15 -19.31 7.89 36.95
C MET A 15 -19.54 6.48 36.39
N ALA A 16 -18.44 5.89 35.90
CA ALA A 16 -17.89 4.69 36.55
C ALA A 16 -16.37 4.60 36.30
N THR A 17 -15.61 5.09 37.27
CA THR A 17 -14.20 4.73 37.49
C THR A 17 -14.17 3.25 37.85
N GLN A 18 -13.74 2.38 36.94
CA GLN A 18 -13.37 1.01 37.29
C GLN A 18 -11.89 0.78 36.99
N THR A 19 -11.12 0.97 38.04
CA THR A 19 -9.72 0.61 38.20
C THR A 19 -9.60 -0.92 38.13
N THR A 20 -9.26 -1.48 36.97
CA THR A 20 -8.70 -2.83 36.90
C THR A 20 -7.20 -2.74 36.75
N ARG A 21 -6.49 -2.81 37.89
CA ARG A 21 -5.07 -3.17 37.96
C ARG A 21 -4.93 -4.62 37.46
N GLY A 22 -4.71 -4.78 36.16
CA GLY A 22 -4.26 -6.04 35.55
C GLY A 22 -2.73 -6.10 35.59
N ALA A 23 -2.21 -7.17 36.17
CA ALA A 23 -0.78 -7.37 36.42
C ALA A 23 0.06 -7.33 35.13
N TYR A 24 0.88 -6.29 34.98
CA TYR A 24 2.02 -6.30 34.07
C TYR A 24 3.06 -7.30 34.59
N ARG A 25 2.98 -8.55 34.14
CA ARG A 25 4.11 -9.47 34.21
C ARG A 25 5.08 -9.09 33.09
N SER A 26 6.24 -8.60 33.50
CA SER A 26 7.44 -8.35 32.69
C SER A 26 7.75 -9.51 31.74
N VAL A 27 7.39 -9.38 30.46
CA VAL A 27 7.93 -10.19 29.37
C VAL A 27 9.21 -9.51 28.87
N ARG A 28 10.28 -9.58 29.68
CA ARG A 28 11.62 -9.09 29.29
C ARG A 28 12.59 -10.20 28.87
N GLY A 29 12.09 -11.41 28.60
CA GLY A 29 12.94 -12.57 28.30
C GLY A 29 12.70 -13.28 26.96
N GLY A 30 11.75 -12.84 26.13
CA GLY A 30 11.35 -13.59 24.92
C GLY A 30 11.85 -13.04 23.57
N LEU A 31 12.13 -11.75 23.49
CA LEU A 31 12.42 -11.07 22.21
C LEU A 31 13.83 -11.33 21.67
N SER A 32 14.79 -11.67 22.52
CA SER A 32 16.17 -11.95 22.06
C SER A 32 16.35 -13.35 21.48
N LEU A 33 15.44 -14.30 21.74
CA LEU A 33 15.59 -15.67 21.21
C LEU A 33 15.01 -15.80 19.79
N VAL A 34 13.94 -15.07 19.46
CA VAL A 34 13.31 -15.10 18.13
C VAL A 34 14.20 -14.42 17.08
N ALA A 35 14.83 -13.30 17.42
CA ALA A 35 15.75 -12.60 16.52
C ALA A 35 17.02 -13.41 16.21
N VAL A 36 17.51 -14.21 17.17
CA VAL A 36 18.68 -15.08 16.98
C VAL A 36 18.34 -16.34 16.19
N LEU A 37 17.11 -16.85 16.27
CA LEU A 37 16.65 -17.99 15.47
C LEU A 37 16.44 -17.64 13.99
N VAL A 38 16.03 -16.41 13.66
CA VAL A 38 15.92 -15.94 12.26
C VAL A 38 17.31 -15.74 11.62
N LEU A 39 18.30 -15.28 12.39
CA LEU A 39 19.68 -15.07 11.89
C LEU A 39 20.51 -16.37 11.79
N LEU A 40 20.02 -17.48 12.35
CA LEU A 40 20.67 -18.78 12.31
C LEU A 40 19.95 -19.79 11.42
N TRP A 41 18.96 -19.36 10.63
CA TRP A 41 18.41 -20.21 9.58
C TRP A 41 19.53 -20.42 8.55
N PRO A 42 20.05 -21.65 8.36
CA PRO A 42 20.90 -21.89 7.22
C PRO A 42 20.06 -21.53 5.99
N ALA A 43 20.62 -20.77 5.07
CA ALA A 43 20.10 -20.67 3.71
C ALA A 43 20.18 -22.08 3.10
N VAL A 44 19.23 -22.94 3.47
CA VAL A 44 19.04 -24.23 2.84
C VAL A 44 18.36 -23.87 1.54
N GLY A 45 19.15 -23.76 0.48
CA GLY A 45 18.62 -23.85 -0.88
C GLY A 45 17.91 -25.19 -1.00
N PHE A 46 16.61 -25.20 -0.79
CA PHE A 46 15.79 -26.36 -1.10
C PHE A 46 15.57 -26.31 -2.60
N ALA A 47 16.40 -27.04 -3.36
CA ALA A 47 16.05 -27.41 -4.72
C ALA A 47 14.73 -28.22 -4.64
N GLN A 48 13.61 -27.56 -4.87
CA GLN A 48 12.29 -28.17 -4.76
C GLN A 48 12.05 -29.03 -6.01
N GLU A 49 12.12 -30.36 -5.86
CA GLU A 49 11.96 -31.26 -7.00
C GLU A 49 10.55 -31.24 -7.59
N ARG A 50 9.51 -31.00 -6.77
CA ARG A 50 8.09 -30.82 -7.17
C ARG A 50 7.31 -30.01 -6.13
N CYS A 51 6.43 -29.12 -6.56
CA CYS A 51 5.42 -28.50 -5.69
C CYS A 51 4.21 -29.44 -5.55
N ARG A 52 3.08 -28.94 -5.03
CA ARG A 52 1.77 -29.61 -5.23
C ARG A 52 0.69 -28.63 -5.67
N PHE A 53 0.80 -27.39 -5.21
CA PHE A 53 -0.07 -26.32 -5.65
C PHE A 53 0.69 -25.00 -5.59
N LEU A 54 1.22 -24.67 -4.41
CA LEU A 54 2.14 -23.56 -4.20
C LEU A 54 3.59 -24.08 -4.16
N CYS A 55 4.50 -23.35 -4.78
CA CYS A 55 5.93 -23.66 -4.83
C CYS A 55 6.71 -22.85 -3.78
N VAL A 56 8.05 -22.90 -3.83
CA VAL A 56 8.89 -22.12 -2.92
C VAL A 56 8.62 -20.64 -3.17
N PRO A 57 8.26 -19.87 -2.13
CA PRO A 57 8.06 -18.45 -2.29
C PRO A 57 9.40 -17.72 -2.41
N ASP A 58 9.38 -16.62 -3.15
CA ASP A 58 10.42 -15.62 -3.13
C ASP A 58 9.95 -14.37 -2.39
N VAL A 59 10.91 -13.56 -1.95
CA VAL A 59 10.70 -12.32 -1.22
C VAL A 59 11.49 -11.23 -1.92
N LYS A 60 10.80 -10.13 -2.21
CA LYS A 60 11.33 -8.97 -2.91
C LYS A 60 11.06 -7.71 -2.08
N ILE A 61 11.89 -6.69 -2.28
CA ILE A 61 11.61 -5.33 -1.82
C ILE A 61 11.59 -4.40 -3.01
N GLU A 62 10.57 -3.55 -3.06
CA GLU A 62 10.24 -2.80 -4.27
C GLU A 62 10.03 -1.33 -3.90
N PRO A 63 11.09 -0.50 -3.96
CA PRO A 63 10.92 0.94 -4.01
C PRO A 63 10.14 1.32 -5.27
N THR A 64 9.01 2.00 -5.05
CA THR A 64 8.05 2.31 -6.09
C THR A 64 7.76 3.81 -6.11
N LEU A 65 7.72 4.38 -7.32
CA LEU A 65 7.26 5.73 -7.57
C LEU A 65 5.98 5.66 -8.39
N THR A 66 4.87 6.00 -7.76
CA THR A 66 3.52 5.94 -8.33
C THR A 66 3.09 7.32 -8.75
N ILE A 67 2.66 7.45 -10.00
CA ILE A 67 2.08 8.68 -10.55
C ILE A 67 0.57 8.49 -10.56
N GLU A 68 -0.13 9.19 -9.67
CA GLU A 68 -1.57 9.09 -9.56
C GLU A 68 -2.30 9.96 -10.60
N HIS A 69 -3.57 9.64 -10.80
CA HIS A 69 -4.47 10.36 -11.70
C HIS A 69 -3.89 10.49 -13.12
N LEU A 70 -3.31 9.38 -13.61
CA LEU A 70 -2.62 9.30 -14.89
C LEU A 70 -3.54 9.73 -16.05
N PHE A 71 -4.82 9.35 -15.96
CA PHE A 71 -5.85 9.78 -16.90
C PHE A 71 -7.11 10.24 -16.17
N GLY A 72 -7.64 11.41 -16.56
CA GLY A 72 -8.94 11.88 -16.06
C GLY A 72 -8.92 12.25 -14.58
N ALA A 73 -8.01 13.14 -14.18
CA ALA A 73 -8.03 13.75 -12.85
C ALA A 73 -9.40 14.39 -12.57
N ALA A 74 -9.95 14.14 -11.38
CA ALA A 74 -11.29 14.60 -11.04
C ALA A 74 -11.27 16.08 -10.67
N ARG A 75 -12.40 16.76 -10.91
CA ARG A 75 -12.64 18.08 -10.32
C ARG A 75 -13.27 17.93 -8.95
N THR A 76 -12.83 18.73 -8.00
CA THR A 76 -13.32 18.74 -6.63
C THR A 76 -13.76 20.15 -6.21
N GLU A 77 -14.63 20.21 -5.21
CA GLU A 77 -15.01 21.43 -4.49
C GLU A 77 -14.69 21.25 -3.00
N THR A 78 -13.87 22.12 -2.44
CA THR A 78 -13.65 22.17 -0.99
C THR A 78 -14.85 22.83 -0.32
N LEU A 79 -15.37 22.20 0.73
CA LEU A 79 -16.53 22.67 1.48
C LEU A 79 -16.15 23.20 2.86
N ASP A 80 -16.71 24.35 3.24
CA ASP A 80 -16.83 24.80 4.62
C ASP A 80 -18.30 24.70 5.04
N GLY A 81 -18.65 23.60 5.71
CA GLY A 81 -20.04 23.19 5.90
C GLY A 81 -20.72 22.89 4.55
N ASP A 82 -21.75 23.67 4.20
CA ASP A 82 -22.47 23.56 2.92
C ASP A 82 -21.98 24.58 1.87
N THR A 83 -20.98 25.41 2.20
CA THR A 83 -20.50 26.47 1.31
C THR A 83 -19.27 26.00 0.54
N VAL A 84 -19.29 26.17 -0.78
CA VAL A 84 -18.11 25.95 -1.63
C VAL A 84 -17.11 27.09 -1.43
N VAL A 85 -15.90 26.77 -0.99
CA VAL A 85 -14.83 27.75 -0.74
C VAL A 85 -13.72 27.72 -1.78
N ALA A 86 -13.55 26.59 -2.47
CA ALA A 86 -12.62 26.43 -3.59
C ALA A 86 -13.15 25.37 -4.57
N SER A 87 -12.73 25.44 -5.83
CA SER A 87 -12.95 24.38 -6.81
C SER A 87 -11.70 24.20 -7.66
N GLU A 88 -11.23 22.96 -7.72
CA GLU A 88 -9.91 22.62 -8.25
C GLU A 88 -10.02 21.34 -9.09
N THR A 89 -9.01 21.09 -9.92
CA THR A 89 -8.81 19.78 -10.56
C THR A 89 -7.67 19.12 -9.83
N GLN A 90 -7.84 17.85 -9.43
CA GLN A 90 -6.81 17.10 -8.71
C GLN A 90 -5.47 17.19 -9.46
N GLU A 91 -4.43 17.50 -8.71
CA GLU A 91 -3.09 17.55 -9.26
C GLU A 91 -2.61 16.14 -9.57
N ARG A 92 -1.65 16.02 -10.49
CA ARG A 92 -0.96 14.74 -10.68
C ARG A 92 0.02 14.56 -9.54
N GLU A 93 -0.31 13.67 -8.63
CA GLU A 93 0.53 13.40 -7.47
C GLU A 93 1.59 12.34 -7.80
N THR A 94 2.71 12.42 -7.09
CA THR A 94 3.73 11.37 -7.12
C THR A 94 3.93 10.88 -5.71
N VAL A 95 3.58 9.61 -5.50
CA VAL A 95 3.68 8.93 -4.21
C VAL A 95 4.89 8.01 -4.27
N PHE A 96 5.68 8.02 -3.20
CA PHE A 96 6.72 7.04 -3.02
C PHE A 96 6.24 5.96 -2.06
N GLU A 97 6.32 4.72 -2.53
CA GLU A 97 5.92 3.53 -1.83
C GLU A 97 7.13 2.62 -1.64
N LEU A 98 7.11 1.88 -0.55
CA LEU A 98 8.06 0.79 -0.31
C LEU A 98 7.24 -0.48 -0.13
N VAL A 99 7.36 -1.39 -1.07
CA VAL A 99 6.64 -2.65 -1.09
C VAL A 99 7.54 -3.77 -0.58
N LEU A 100 6.98 -4.63 0.27
CA LEU A 100 7.53 -5.94 0.58
C LEU A 100 6.62 -6.99 -0.06
N ALA A 101 7.11 -7.62 -1.13
CA ALA A 101 6.37 -8.60 -1.91
C ALA A 101 6.82 -10.02 -1.57
N VAL A 102 5.86 -10.93 -1.48
CA VAL A 102 6.09 -12.38 -1.37
C VAL A 102 5.46 -13.05 -2.57
N GLY A 103 6.29 -13.36 -3.57
CA GLY A 103 5.89 -14.10 -4.76
C GLY A 103 5.73 -15.59 -4.45
N ILE A 104 4.65 -16.19 -4.92
CA ILE A 104 4.29 -17.60 -4.68
C ILE A 104 3.96 -18.25 -6.02
N PRO A 105 4.96 -18.84 -6.70
CA PRO A 105 4.72 -19.57 -7.94
C PRO A 105 3.80 -20.77 -7.71
N THR A 106 3.05 -21.17 -8.74
CA THR A 106 2.19 -22.35 -8.68
C THR A 106 2.64 -23.44 -9.65
N GLU A 107 2.07 -24.65 -9.52
CA GLU A 107 2.26 -25.71 -10.52
C GLU A 107 1.54 -25.44 -11.84
N ILE A 108 0.57 -24.52 -11.84
CA ILE A 108 -0.17 -24.16 -13.04
C ILE A 108 0.73 -23.19 -13.82
N PRO A 109 1.13 -23.54 -15.06
CA PRO A 109 1.99 -22.66 -15.85
C PRO A 109 1.38 -21.27 -15.94
N ARG A 110 2.21 -20.24 -15.75
CA ARG A 110 1.84 -18.82 -15.90
C ARG A 110 0.84 -18.30 -14.87
N VAL A 111 0.66 -19.00 -13.77
CA VAL A 111 -0.19 -18.57 -12.66
C VAL A 111 0.64 -18.49 -11.40
N GLY A 112 0.64 -17.32 -10.78
CA GLY A 112 1.28 -17.03 -9.50
C GLY A 112 0.32 -16.37 -8.53
N PHE A 113 0.75 -16.23 -7.29
CA PHE A 113 0.13 -15.33 -6.33
C PHE A 113 1.21 -14.46 -5.71
N THR A 114 0.89 -13.21 -5.44
CA THR A 114 1.75 -12.33 -4.66
C THR A 114 0.98 -11.82 -3.45
N VAL A 115 1.68 -11.70 -2.33
CA VAL A 115 1.18 -11.00 -1.15
C VAL A 115 2.09 -9.84 -0.89
N GLU A 116 1.54 -8.64 -0.86
CA GLU A 116 2.32 -7.42 -0.67
C GLU A 116 1.93 -6.71 0.60
N THR A 117 2.92 -6.08 1.21
CA THR A 117 2.71 -5.06 2.23
C THR A 117 3.34 -3.77 1.76
N ILE A 118 2.53 -2.75 1.61
CA ILE A 118 2.93 -1.45 1.05
C ILE A 118 3.03 -0.45 2.18
N PHE A 119 4.14 0.29 2.19
CA PHE A 119 4.38 1.39 3.10
C PHE A 119 4.44 2.69 2.30
N VAL A 120 3.80 3.75 2.80
CA VAL A 120 3.89 5.11 2.26
C VAL A 120 4.72 5.98 3.21
N PRO A 121 6.06 5.83 3.24
CA PRO A 121 6.89 6.36 4.33
C PRO A 121 6.93 7.89 4.42
N PHE A 122 6.51 8.59 3.37
CA PHE A 122 6.46 10.05 3.31
C PHE A 122 5.04 10.60 3.30
N GLY A 123 4.04 9.77 3.63
CA GLY A 123 2.65 10.19 3.74
C GLY A 123 2.44 11.21 4.87
N GLU A 124 1.36 11.98 4.73
CA GLU A 124 0.93 12.96 5.71
C GLU A 124 -0.57 12.86 5.99
N THR A 125 -0.99 13.21 7.20
CA THR A 125 -2.40 13.25 7.60
C THR A 125 -2.73 14.52 8.39
N GLY A 126 -3.95 15.01 8.24
CA GLY A 126 -4.48 16.17 8.98
C GLY A 126 -4.94 15.83 10.40
N ILE A 127 -5.17 14.56 10.73
CA ILE A 127 -5.68 14.12 12.03
C ILE A 127 -4.81 12.98 12.54
N HIS A 128 -4.29 13.10 13.76
CA HIS A 128 -3.44 12.07 14.32
C HIS A 128 -4.26 10.80 14.64
N PRO A 129 -3.92 9.63 14.07
CA PRO A 129 -4.80 8.46 14.05
C PRO A 129 -5.06 7.87 15.44
N PHE A 130 -4.15 8.07 16.39
CA PHE A 130 -4.27 7.51 17.76
C PHE A 130 -4.87 8.47 18.78
N THR A 131 -4.96 9.76 18.47
CA THR A 131 -5.42 10.79 19.43
C THR A 131 -6.62 11.58 18.93
N GLY A 132 -6.92 11.54 17.63
CA GLY A 132 -8.00 12.30 17.01
C GLY A 132 -7.76 13.81 16.96
N SER A 133 -6.58 14.29 17.39
CA SER A 133 -6.24 15.72 17.36
C SER A 133 -5.99 16.16 15.93
N THR A 134 -6.58 17.29 15.53
CA THR A 134 -6.26 17.91 14.24
C THR A 134 -4.85 18.50 14.26
N ALA A 135 -4.21 18.61 13.10
CA ALA A 135 -2.90 19.24 12.96
C ALA A 135 -2.95 20.70 13.44
N ALA A 136 -4.05 21.41 13.15
CA ALA A 136 -4.30 22.77 13.60
C ALA A 136 -4.32 22.89 15.13
N ASP A 137 -5.03 22.00 15.83
CA ASP A 137 -5.05 21.98 17.31
C ASP A 137 -3.68 21.72 17.91
N ALA A 138 -2.85 20.93 17.21
CA ALA A 138 -1.48 20.64 17.60
C ALA A 138 -0.46 21.72 17.18
N GLY A 139 -0.90 22.80 16.51
CA GLY A 139 -0.04 23.86 16.00
C GLY A 139 0.91 23.40 14.89
N ARG A 140 0.48 22.45 14.05
CA ARG A 140 1.25 21.86 12.95
C ARG A 140 0.48 21.98 11.63
N ALA A 141 1.21 21.91 10.52
CA ALA A 141 0.60 21.84 9.20
C ALA A 141 -0.04 20.46 8.95
N SER A 142 0.70 19.40 9.31
CA SER A 142 0.29 18.00 9.14
C SER A 142 1.02 17.10 10.17
N PHE A 143 0.63 15.83 10.22
CA PHE A 143 1.39 14.76 10.86
C PHE A 143 1.99 13.86 9.79
N ARG A 144 3.23 13.42 9.97
CA ARG A 144 3.77 12.32 9.16
C ARG A 144 3.01 11.05 9.50
N ASP A 145 2.54 10.37 8.47
CA ASP A 145 1.78 9.14 8.60
C ASP A 145 2.27 8.13 7.58
N ASN A 146 2.62 6.94 8.06
CA ASN A 146 3.04 5.87 7.18
C ASN A 146 1.80 5.04 6.87
N GLY A 147 1.20 5.29 5.71
CA GLY A 147 0.13 4.45 5.19
C GLY A 147 0.60 3.00 5.12
N ILE A 148 -0.27 2.07 5.51
CA ILE A 148 -0.02 0.64 5.37
C ILE A 148 -1.17 0.05 4.56
N GLU A 149 -0.82 -0.58 3.45
CA GLU A 149 -1.76 -1.31 2.61
C GLU A 149 -1.30 -2.75 2.45
N ILE A 150 -2.24 -3.63 2.08
CA ILE A 150 -1.96 -5.04 1.82
C ILE A 150 -2.60 -5.41 0.50
N GLU A 151 -1.81 -6.03 -0.37
CA GLU A 151 -2.30 -6.54 -1.66
C GLU A 151 -2.28 -8.07 -1.67
N LEU A 152 -3.29 -8.62 -2.33
CA LEU A 152 -3.37 -10.04 -2.64
C LEU A 152 -3.60 -10.14 -4.14
N GLU A 153 -2.62 -10.66 -4.85
CA GLU A 153 -2.64 -10.74 -6.30
C GLU A 153 -2.78 -12.17 -6.78
N LEU A 154 -3.51 -12.32 -7.88
CA LEU A 154 -3.41 -13.45 -8.78
C LEU A 154 -2.65 -12.96 -10.02
N ASN A 155 -1.41 -13.44 -10.18
CA ASN A 155 -0.55 -13.01 -11.28
C ASN A 155 -0.72 -13.94 -12.48
N LEU A 156 -1.00 -13.38 -13.65
CA LEU A 156 -1.20 -14.11 -14.90
C LEU A 156 -0.09 -13.73 -15.89
N MET A 157 0.90 -14.60 -16.07
CA MET A 157 2.05 -14.32 -16.93
C MET A 157 1.62 -14.23 -18.41
N VAL A 158 1.82 -13.05 -18.99
CA VAL A 158 1.52 -12.73 -20.39
C VAL A 158 2.73 -13.03 -21.27
N LEU A 159 3.91 -12.66 -20.82
CA LEU A 159 5.18 -12.78 -21.54
C LEU A 159 6.28 -13.28 -20.60
N GLU A 160 6.84 -14.45 -20.89
CA GLU A 160 7.98 -15.00 -20.14
C GLU A 160 9.30 -14.41 -20.69
N ALA A 161 10.27 -14.20 -19.82
CA ALA A 161 11.57 -13.63 -20.16
C ALA A 161 12.27 -14.38 -21.30
N GLU A 162 12.19 -15.72 -21.33
CA GLU A 162 12.80 -16.56 -22.36
C GLU A 162 12.30 -16.23 -23.76
N GLN A 163 11.06 -15.76 -23.88
CA GLN A 163 10.45 -15.39 -25.16
C GLN A 163 11.09 -14.14 -25.76
N THR A 164 11.76 -13.31 -24.94
CA THR A 164 12.47 -12.10 -25.36
C THR A 164 14.00 -12.25 -25.30
N GLY A 165 14.50 -13.47 -25.06
CA GLY A 165 15.92 -13.71 -24.85
C GLY A 165 16.43 -13.21 -23.49
N GLY A 166 15.55 -13.18 -22.50
CA GLY A 166 15.84 -12.84 -21.10
C GLY A 166 15.74 -11.35 -20.77
N TRP A 167 15.12 -10.52 -21.62
CA TRP A 167 15.18 -9.07 -21.44
C TRP A 167 13.93 -8.46 -20.81
N VAL A 168 12.78 -9.05 -21.11
CA VAL A 168 11.47 -8.49 -20.76
C VAL A 168 10.53 -9.62 -20.41
N GLU A 169 9.84 -9.44 -19.30
CA GLU A 169 8.68 -10.22 -18.91
C GLU A 169 7.49 -9.31 -18.59
N SER A 170 6.29 -9.88 -18.58
CA SER A 170 5.07 -9.13 -18.28
C SER A 170 3.98 -10.05 -17.75
N HIS A 171 3.26 -9.58 -16.74
CA HIS A 171 2.10 -10.24 -16.17
C HIS A 171 0.93 -9.27 -16.04
N PHE A 172 -0.27 -9.86 -15.94
CA PHE A 172 -1.49 -9.14 -15.67
C PHE A 172 -2.09 -9.65 -14.37
N ASP A 173 -2.37 -8.73 -13.46
CA ASP A 173 -2.66 -9.09 -12.09
C ASP A 173 -4.08 -8.70 -11.72
N ILE A 174 -4.74 -9.62 -11.01
CA ILE A 174 -6.06 -9.38 -10.42
C ILE A 174 -5.86 -9.22 -8.93
N VAL A 175 -6.15 -8.02 -8.45
CA VAL A 175 -5.61 -7.55 -7.18
C VAL A 175 -6.73 -7.22 -6.22
N SER A 176 -6.61 -7.73 -5.00
CA SER A 176 -7.45 -7.32 -3.87
C SER A 176 -6.62 -6.48 -2.90
N LYS A 177 -6.74 -5.16 -3.03
CA LYS A 177 -6.07 -4.17 -2.18
C LYS A 177 -6.90 -3.88 -0.92
N LEU A 178 -6.30 -4.03 0.25
CA LEU A 178 -6.86 -3.56 1.53
C LEU A 178 -6.22 -2.21 1.87
N SER A 179 -7.01 -1.14 1.75
CA SER A 179 -6.55 0.24 1.93
C SER A 179 -7.63 1.10 2.59
N PRO A 180 -7.34 2.37 2.95
CA PRO A 180 -8.33 3.27 3.52
C PRO A 180 -9.63 3.38 2.69
N GLY A 181 -10.76 3.47 3.39
CA GLY A 181 -12.08 3.61 2.80
C GLY A 181 -12.34 5.03 2.31
N GLU A 182 -12.21 5.28 1.02
CA GLU A 182 -12.44 6.58 0.38
C GLU A 182 -13.88 6.77 -0.10
N THR A 183 -14.87 6.22 0.60
CA THR A 183 -16.28 6.42 0.22
C THR A 183 -17.13 6.83 1.42
N PRO A 184 -18.11 7.75 1.24
CA PRO A 184 -18.92 8.25 2.36
C PRO A 184 -19.76 7.18 3.07
N GLY A 185 -20.07 6.08 2.37
CA GLY A 185 -20.88 4.97 2.89
C GLY A 185 -20.07 3.80 3.44
N ALA A 186 -18.74 3.90 3.54
CA ALA A 186 -17.91 2.80 4.02
C ALA A 186 -18.24 2.45 5.48
N GLY A 187 -18.55 1.18 5.75
CA GLY A 187 -18.84 0.68 7.11
C GLY A 187 -17.61 0.48 7.99
N SER A 188 -16.42 0.72 7.45
CA SER A 188 -15.10 0.54 8.08
C SER A 188 -14.13 1.60 7.54
N VAL A 189 -13.15 1.98 8.36
CA VAL A 189 -12.07 2.91 7.97
C VAL A 189 -11.14 2.33 6.89
N HIS A 190 -11.14 1.00 6.72
CA HIS A 190 -10.47 0.30 5.61
C HIS A 190 -11.49 -0.52 4.83
N THR A 191 -11.25 -0.66 3.52
CA THR A 191 -12.08 -1.44 2.60
C THR A 191 -11.20 -2.27 1.67
N HIS A 192 -11.81 -3.29 1.05
CA HIS A 192 -11.21 -3.97 -0.09
C HIS A 192 -11.53 -3.19 -1.37
N LYS A 193 -10.50 -2.92 -2.18
CA LYS A 193 -10.58 -2.39 -3.54
C LYS A 193 -10.09 -3.49 -4.50
N LEU A 194 -10.85 -3.73 -5.57
CA LEU A 194 -10.43 -4.56 -6.70
C LEU A 194 -9.60 -3.69 -7.66
N ASN A 195 -8.38 -4.11 -7.95
CA ASN A 195 -7.52 -3.49 -8.94
C ASN A 195 -7.14 -4.49 -10.03
N PHE A 196 -6.71 -3.95 -11.16
CA PHE A 196 -6.05 -4.69 -12.22
C PHE A 196 -4.75 -3.99 -12.56
N GLU A 197 -3.68 -4.76 -12.66
CA GLU A 197 -2.34 -4.24 -12.95
C GLU A 197 -1.79 -4.93 -14.19
N LEU A 198 -1.08 -4.16 -15.02
CA LEU A 198 -0.30 -4.68 -16.13
C LEU A 198 1.15 -4.28 -15.90
N ASP A 199 1.93 -5.28 -15.56
CA ASP A 199 3.31 -5.10 -15.15
C ASP A 199 4.22 -5.58 -16.26
N THR A 200 5.25 -4.79 -16.52
CA THR A 200 6.26 -5.12 -17.53
C THR A 200 7.63 -4.83 -16.97
N ALA A 201 8.33 -5.89 -16.62
CA ALA A 201 9.67 -5.84 -16.08
C ALA A 201 10.73 -5.89 -17.19
N PHE A 202 11.70 -5.00 -17.09
CA PHE A 202 12.96 -5.05 -17.80
C PHE A 202 14.03 -5.68 -16.92
N LEU A 203 14.77 -6.64 -17.48
CA LEU A 203 15.77 -7.45 -16.78
C LEU A 203 17.18 -7.03 -17.21
N PRO A 204 17.73 -5.90 -16.70
CA PRO A 204 18.96 -5.29 -17.21
C PRO A 204 20.20 -6.16 -17.08
N PHE A 205 20.18 -7.12 -16.15
CA PHE A 205 21.34 -7.91 -15.74
C PHE A 205 21.18 -9.41 -15.95
N SER A 206 20.17 -9.83 -16.72
CA SER A 206 19.88 -11.25 -17.02
C SER A 206 21.02 -12.02 -17.72
N ARG A 207 22.05 -11.29 -18.18
CA ARG A 207 23.29 -11.86 -18.76
C ARG A 207 24.32 -12.27 -17.70
N LEU A 208 24.16 -11.84 -16.46
CA LEU A 208 25.02 -12.27 -15.35
C LEU A 208 24.75 -13.74 -15.02
N PRO A 209 25.66 -14.45 -14.34
CA PRO A 209 25.36 -15.78 -13.81
C PRO A 209 24.18 -15.76 -12.82
N ASP A 210 23.36 -16.81 -12.83
CA ASP A 210 22.14 -16.94 -12.00
C ASP A 210 22.42 -16.89 -10.49
N ASP A 211 23.64 -17.23 -10.06
CA ASP A 211 24.10 -17.15 -8.66
C ASP A 211 24.47 -15.73 -8.21
N ASN A 212 24.41 -14.76 -9.12
CA ASN A 212 24.58 -13.34 -8.80
C ASN A 212 23.21 -12.71 -8.56
N TRP A 213 22.97 -12.18 -7.36
CA TRP A 213 21.69 -11.53 -7.01
C TRP A 213 21.27 -10.42 -7.99
N LEU A 214 22.23 -9.72 -8.62
CA LEU A 214 21.91 -8.70 -9.63
C LEU A 214 21.24 -9.29 -10.88
N HIS A 215 21.46 -10.57 -11.19
CA HIS A 215 20.79 -11.25 -12.30
C HIS A 215 19.26 -11.11 -12.21
N HIS A 216 18.74 -11.17 -10.97
CA HIS A 216 17.31 -11.14 -10.64
C HIS A 216 16.83 -9.73 -10.25
N PHE A 217 17.60 -8.69 -10.53
CA PHE A 217 17.14 -7.31 -10.36
C PHE A 217 16.30 -6.90 -11.58
N GLU A 218 15.16 -6.29 -11.30
CA GLU A 218 14.18 -5.93 -12.31
C GLU A 218 13.86 -4.43 -12.21
N LEU A 219 13.61 -3.80 -13.35
CA LEU A 219 13.05 -2.46 -13.43
C LEU A 219 11.71 -2.57 -14.14
N GLU A 220 10.64 -2.28 -13.43
CA GLU A 220 9.30 -2.52 -13.90
C GLU A 220 8.50 -1.22 -14.07
N GLY A 221 7.66 -1.22 -15.10
CA GLY A 221 6.56 -0.27 -15.22
C GLY A 221 5.24 -1.01 -15.01
N SER A 222 4.44 -0.51 -14.07
CA SER A 222 3.11 -1.03 -13.77
C SER A 222 2.04 -0.02 -14.19
N LEU A 223 1.01 -0.48 -14.89
CA LEU A 223 -0.19 0.31 -15.18
C LEU A 223 -1.36 -0.22 -14.36
N ASP A 224 -1.74 0.52 -13.33
CA ASP A 224 -2.84 0.13 -12.46
C ASP A 224 -4.18 0.72 -12.88
N TYR A 225 -5.23 -0.06 -12.67
CA TYR A 225 -6.62 0.36 -12.75
C TYR A 225 -7.40 -0.07 -11.51
N VAL A 226 -7.85 0.92 -10.71
CA VAL A 226 -8.69 0.68 -9.53
C VAL A 226 -10.16 0.60 -9.96
N ALA A 227 -10.73 -0.61 -9.94
CA ALA A 227 -12.07 -0.88 -10.43
C ALA A 227 -13.18 -0.52 -9.43
N THR A 228 -12.88 -0.52 -8.14
CA THR A 228 -13.88 -0.33 -7.07
C THR A 228 -13.34 0.46 -5.90
N GLY A 229 -14.24 1.05 -5.11
CA GLY A 229 -13.87 1.68 -3.84
C GLY A 229 -13.32 3.11 -3.97
N LEU A 230 -13.37 3.68 -5.17
CA LEU A 230 -13.05 5.08 -5.43
C LEU A 230 -14.28 6.00 -5.27
N PRO A 231 -14.07 7.28 -4.88
CA PRO A 231 -15.11 8.30 -4.86
C PRO A 231 -15.80 8.49 -6.22
N LYS A 232 -17.10 8.74 -6.19
CA LYS A 232 -17.92 9.03 -7.37
C LYS A 232 -18.36 10.49 -7.38
N ALA A 233 -18.80 10.96 -8.54
CA ALA A 233 -19.42 12.28 -8.66
C ALA A 233 -20.58 12.44 -7.66
N GLY A 234 -20.51 13.50 -6.85
CA GLY A 234 -21.44 13.82 -5.76
C GLY A 234 -20.99 13.34 -4.37
N ASP A 235 -20.02 12.44 -4.27
CA ASP A 235 -19.50 11.99 -2.97
C ASP A 235 -18.73 13.12 -2.29
N VAL A 236 -18.80 13.16 -0.96
CA VAL A 236 -18.04 14.09 -0.11
C VAL A 236 -17.10 13.30 0.79
N VAL A 237 -15.79 13.45 0.59
CA VAL A 237 -14.75 12.72 1.33
C VAL A 237 -13.74 13.75 1.84
N GLY A 238 -13.42 13.71 3.14
CA GLY A 238 -12.43 14.64 3.72
C GLY A 238 -12.81 16.13 3.67
N GLY A 239 -14.08 16.47 3.43
CA GLY A 239 -14.53 17.85 3.20
C GLY A 239 -14.49 18.30 1.74
N GLU A 240 -14.13 17.41 0.81
CA GLU A 240 -14.11 17.68 -0.62
C GLU A 240 -15.26 16.96 -1.31
N ARG A 241 -16.03 17.69 -2.13
CA ARG A 241 -17.05 17.13 -3.00
C ARG A 241 -16.47 16.83 -4.37
N TYR A 242 -16.63 15.60 -4.82
CA TYR A 242 -16.25 15.18 -6.17
C TYR A 242 -17.28 15.64 -7.19
N LEU A 243 -16.85 16.37 -8.22
CA LEU A 243 -17.71 16.80 -9.33
C LEU A 243 -17.73 15.78 -10.47
N ASP A 244 -16.64 15.03 -10.61
CA ASP A 244 -16.49 13.90 -11.53
C ASP A 244 -16.13 12.65 -10.71
N ASN A 245 -16.13 11.47 -11.31
CA ASN A 245 -15.58 10.29 -10.63
C ASN A 245 -14.07 10.47 -10.42
N ALA A 246 -13.54 9.95 -9.32
CA ALA A 246 -12.10 9.90 -9.09
C ALA A 246 -11.40 9.12 -10.22
N SER A 247 -10.17 9.51 -10.54
CA SER A 247 -9.37 8.81 -11.54
C SER A 247 -9.08 7.39 -11.07
N ALA A 248 -9.29 6.42 -11.97
CA ALA A 248 -9.00 5.02 -11.71
C ALA A 248 -7.60 4.59 -12.13
N TRP A 249 -6.80 5.48 -12.73
CA TRP A 249 -5.55 5.11 -13.39
C TRP A 249 -4.34 5.70 -12.69
N SER A 250 -3.36 4.86 -12.39
CA SER A 250 -2.01 5.24 -11.98
C SER A 250 -0.97 4.57 -12.88
N PHE A 251 0.27 5.02 -12.78
CA PHE A 251 1.40 4.32 -13.36
C PHE A 251 2.57 4.34 -12.39
N SER A 252 3.17 3.19 -12.17
CA SER A 252 4.21 2.99 -11.19
C SER A 252 5.52 2.62 -11.86
N LEU A 253 6.61 3.19 -11.35
CA LEU A 253 7.98 2.79 -11.68
C LEU A 253 8.55 2.05 -10.48
N VAL A 254 8.83 0.76 -10.67
CA VAL A 254 9.15 -0.19 -9.61
C VAL A 254 10.58 -0.69 -9.79
N GLY A 255 11.37 -0.67 -8.73
CA GLY A 255 12.68 -1.35 -8.71
C GLY A 255 12.59 -2.63 -7.90
N VAL A 256 12.63 -3.80 -8.53
CA VAL A 256 12.46 -5.07 -7.84
C VAL A 256 13.81 -5.60 -7.38
N ILE A 257 13.99 -5.72 -6.06
CA ILE A 257 15.24 -6.18 -5.46
C ILE A 257 15.00 -7.52 -4.76
N PRO A 258 15.64 -8.61 -5.20
CA PRO A 258 15.46 -9.93 -4.61
C PRO A 258 16.09 -9.97 -3.20
N LEU A 259 15.34 -10.52 -2.23
CA LEU A 259 15.79 -10.69 -0.84
C LEU A 259 15.97 -12.16 -0.47
N ALA A 260 15.08 -13.05 -0.92
CA ALA A 260 15.19 -14.48 -0.67
C ALA A 260 14.39 -15.30 -1.68
N PRO A 261 14.86 -16.50 -2.08
CA PRO A 261 16.24 -16.94 -1.93
C PRO A 261 17.17 -16.02 -2.74
N LEU A 262 18.33 -15.65 -2.18
CA LEU A 262 19.33 -14.81 -2.89
C LEU A 262 20.01 -15.55 -4.05
N SER A 263 19.77 -16.85 -4.16
CA SER A 263 20.18 -17.75 -5.24
C SER A 263 19.05 -18.76 -5.46
N PRO A 264 18.01 -18.39 -6.23
CA PRO A 264 16.94 -19.30 -6.64
C PRO A 264 17.44 -20.49 -7.46
#